data_AF-A0A5E4NYN8-F1
#
_entry.id   AF-A0A5E4NYN8-F1
#
_cell.length_a   1.000
_cell.length_b   1.000
_cell.length_c   1.000
_cell.angle_alpha   90.00
_cell.angle_beta   90.00
_cell.angle_gamma   90.00
#
_symmetry.space_group_name_H-M   'P 1'
#
loop_
_entity.id
_entity.type
_entity.pdbx_description
1 polymer ?
#
loop_
_entity_poly.entity_id
_entity_poly.type
_entity_poly.pdbx_seq_one_letter_code
_entity_poly.pdbx_strand_id
1 'polypeptide(L)'
;MGRKISRALFVRSGLYSLAVLPLLSASLAGPAAAADQDLIKKGEYLATVGDCKACHTAPGGQPFAGGLYMPTPVGKISTPNLTPDKETGIGSWTDAQFYDAFHRGIDNEGHYLYPVFPFPWYTKVTKDDVMAIKAYLGTLKPVHAPRKPLEMAFPFNVRTALFGWRLAFFKEATFKPDPKASAEVNRGAYIVEGLGHCGECHNKANILGASVWSGRLEGGQIDGWYAPNITSDGREGVGKWKNEDIVTYLKTGMRPDGKTVALGPMHETIYDSTSHFTDDDLKAVAAYLKSTAAKQSISDSESSAGQPTEHVDAAAYITHCASCHGQDGKGQAGVIPPLAGNGAVTSKGPENVIRVVLGGLEASNGLAPMPAYGSTMSDQEIADATNYVRSHWGNQAPANAGPGEVAELRKKAQTMLAMNRPQPCAPYTDQTLDQAIKSADVTSKLEKMDIANMLPTIDDILPGIKKGAPSANPDNITNALIATYCPIAKKLPDAKQSVAMGDFAVLTYGQAKKNGQPN
;
A
#
# COMPACT_ATOMS: atom_id res chain seq x y z
N MET A 1 -45.85 86.48 -18.90
CA MET A 1 -44.61 86.45 -19.72
C MET A 1 -43.64 87.45 -19.10
N GLY A 2 -42.47 87.02 -18.62
CA GLY A 2 -41.43 87.93 -18.08
C GLY A 2 -40.94 87.60 -16.67
N ARG A 3 -39.74 86.99 -16.59
CA ARG A 3 -38.96 86.71 -15.38
C ARG A 3 -38.67 87.98 -14.56
N LYS A 4 -38.67 87.88 -13.23
CA LYS A 4 -37.75 88.63 -12.36
C LYS A 4 -37.21 87.81 -11.19
N ILE A 5 -35.93 88.10 -10.95
CA ILE A 5 -34.91 87.57 -10.04
C ILE A 5 -35.15 88.09 -8.61
N SER A 6 -34.90 87.28 -7.55
CA SER A 6 -33.95 87.63 -6.46
C SER A 6 -34.13 86.89 -5.13
N ARG A 7 -32.97 86.39 -4.66
CA ARG A 7 -32.39 86.43 -3.30
C ARG A 7 -32.94 85.53 -2.17
N ALA A 8 -32.14 84.48 -1.96
CA ALA A 8 -31.64 83.88 -0.72
C ALA A 8 -32.04 84.51 0.63
N LEU A 9 -32.44 83.62 1.55
CA LEU A 9 -32.01 83.68 2.95
C LEU A 9 -31.63 82.27 3.44
N PHE A 10 -30.41 82.18 3.97
CA PHE A 10 -29.85 81.03 4.67
C PHE A 10 -30.53 80.86 6.03
N VAL A 11 -30.99 79.65 6.35
CA VAL A 11 -31.13 79.17 7.73
C VAL A 11 -30.51 77.77 7.81
N ARG A 12 -29.39 77.68 8.52
CA ARG A 12 -28.79 76.43 9.00
C ARG A 12 -29.51 76.00 10.27
N SER A 13 -29.64 74.67 10.45
CA SER A 13 -29.75 73.87 11.70
C SER A 13 -30.82 72.80 11.49
N GLY A 14 -30.64 71.50 11.63
CA GLY A 14 -29.53 70.62 11.99
C GLY A 14 -30.16 69.22 12.06
N LEU A 15 -29.78 68.30 11.16
CA LEU A 15 -30.29 66.92 11.12
C LEU A 15 -29.31 66.01 11.85
N TYR A 16 -29.76 65.42 12.95
CA TYR A 16 -29.09 64.29 13.61
C TYR A 16 -29.19 63.05 12.71
N SER A 17 -28.08 62.64 12.10
CA SER A 17 -27.96 61.32 11.49
C SER A 17 -27.54 60.30 12.55
N LEU A 18 -28.47 59.40 12.90
CA LEU A 18 -28.17 58.14 13.60
C LEU A 18 -27.34 57.26 12.67
N ALA A 19 -26.03 57.17 12.91
CA ALA A 19 -25.16 56.19 12.29
C ALA A 19 -25.32 54.85 13.02
N VAL A 20 -25.98 53.89 12.37
CA VAL A 20 -25.96 52.47 12.77
C VAL A 20 -24.61 51.90 12.31
N LEU A 21 -23.69 51.68 13.25
CA LEU A 21 -22.46 50.92 13.01
C LEU A 21 -22.82 49.43 12.91
N PRO A 22 -22.42 48.71 11.84
CA PRO A 22 -22.49 47.25 11.85
C PRO A 22 -21.35 46.74 12.73
N LEU A 23 -21.70 46.07 13.82
CA LEU A 23 -20.76 45.26 14.61
C LEU A 23 -20.28 44.08 13.75
N LEU A 24 -19.13 44.26 13.10
CA LEU A 24 -18.35 43.16 12.55
C LEU A 24 -17.89 42.28 13.72
N SER A 25 -18.65 41.21 13.99
CA SER A 25 -18.21 40.16 14.90
C SER A 25 -17.14 39.33 14.16
N ALA A 26 -15.89 39.73 14.29
CA ALA A 26 -14.77 38.87 13.93
C ALA A 26 -14.77 37.68 14.90
N SER A 27 -15.17 36.49 14.41
CA SER A 27 -15.05 35.23 15.15
C SER A 27 -13.57 34.93 15.37
N LEU A 28 -13.05 35.32 16.53
CA LEU A 28 -11.78 34.85 17.05
C LEU A 28 -11.95 33.36 17.42
N ALA A 29 -11.53 32.46 16.55
CA ALA A 29 -11.29 31.08 16.95
C ALA A 29 -10.24 31.09 18.08
N GLY A 30 -10.62 30.68 19.28
CA GLY A 30 -9.77 30.75 20.47
C GLY A 30 -8.67 29.65 20.49
N PRO A 31 -7.66 29.79 21.37
CA PRO A 31 -6.55 28.83 21.51
C PRO A 31 -6.97 27.37 21.75
N ALA A 32 -8.12 27.14 22.40
CA ALA A 32 -8.64 25.80 22.67
C ALA A 32 -9.14 25.09 21.38
N ALA A 33 -9.80 25.82 20.48
CA ALA A 33 -10.25 25.26 19.20
C ALA A 33 -9.07 24.94 18.27
N ALA A 34 -7.98 25.72 18.36
CA ALA A 34 -6.73 25.43 17.66
C ALA A 34 -6.04 24.17 18.23
N ALA A 35 -5.98 24.03 19.56
CA ALA A 35 -5.42 22.86 20.22
C ALA A 35 -6.17 21.55 19.88
N ASP A 36 -7.50 21.59 19.81
CA ASP A 36 -8.32 20.43 19.38
C ASP A 36 -8.07 20.06 17.90
N GLN A 37 -7.89 21.06 17.03
CA GLN A 37 -7.56 20.81 15.62
C GLN A 37 -6.17 20.21 15.42
N ASP A 38 -5.17 20.66 16.19
CA ASP A 38 -3.82 20.12 16.11
C ASP A 38 -3.77 18.67 16.62
N LEU A 39 -4.55 18.34 17.66
CA LEU A 39 -4.72 16.97 18.13
C LEU A 39 -5.35 16.07 17.06
N ILE A 40 -6.40 16.54 16.38
CA ILE A 40 -7.07 15.80 15.30
C ILE A 40 -6.11 15.58 14.12
N LYS A 41 -5.39 16.61 13.68
CA LYS A 41 -4.40 16.49 12.59
C LYS A 41 -3.29 15.50 12.95
N LYS A 42 -2.80 15.55 14.19
CA LYS A 42 -1.83 14.58 14.70
C LYS A 42 -2.42 13.17 14.68
N GLY A 43 -3.67 13.01 15.11
CA GLY A 43 -4.40 11.75 15.09
C GLY A 43 -4.57 11.17 13.69
N GLU A 44 -4.92 12.01 12.72
CA GLU A 44 -5.01 11.65 11.30
C GLU A 44 -3.67 11.13 10.80
N TYR A 45 -2.60 11.89 11.03
CA TYR A 45 -1.25 11.50 10.66
C TYR A 45 -0.84 10.15 11.28
N LEU A 46 -1.09 9.96 12.58
CA LEU A 46 -0.76 8.71 13.26
C LEU A 46 -1.62 7.52 12.79
N ALA A 47 -2.89 7.75 12.44
CA ALA A 47 -3.73 6.72 11.83
C ALA A 47 -3.21 6.29 10.44
N THR A 48 -2.61 7.22 9.68
CA THR A 48 -1.88 6.92 8.44
C THR A 48 -0.58 6.18 8.72
N VAL A 49 0.21 6.59 9.72
CA VAL A 49 1.45 5.88 10.12
C VAL A 49 1.17 4.44 10.56
N GLY A 50 0.06 4.21 11.25
CA GLY A 50 -0.40 2.88 11.65
C GLY A 50 -1.21 2.13 10.59
N ASP A 51 -1.21 2.60 9.34
CA ASP A 51 -1.89 2.01 8.18
C ASP A 51 -3.35 1.58 8.45
N CYS A 52 -4.06 2.34 9.30
CA CYS A 52 -5.36 1.92 9.83
C CYS A 52 -6.40 1.77 8.72
N LYS A 53 -6.32 2.63 7.70
CA LYS A 53 -7.27 2.67 6.58
C LYS A 53 -7.17 1.42 5.70
N ALA A 54 -5.96 0.91 5.44
CA ALA A 54 -5.74 -0.26 4.58
C ALA A 54 -6.44 -1.51 5.14
N CYS A 55 -6.35 -1.75 6.46
CA CYS A 55 -7.03 -2.88 7.08
C CYS A 55 -8.53 -2.61 7.33
N HIS A 56 -8.90 -1.40 7.74
CA HIS A 56 -10.26 -1.08 8.15
C HIS A 56 -11.14 -0.51 7.02
N THR A 57 -10.83 -0.80 5.76
CA THR A 57 -11.66 -0.45 4.62
C THR A 57 -11.80 -1.65 3.69
N ALA A 58 -13.02 -2.19 3.53
CA ALA A 58 -13.25 -3.24 2.54
C ALA A 58 -13.15 -2.70 1.10
N PRO A 59 -12.82 -3.54 0.09
CA PRO A 59 -12.91 -3.14 -1.31
C PRO A 59 -14.30 -2.61 -1.67
N GLY A 60 -14.36 -1.38 -2.20
CA GLY A 60 -15.62 -0.68 -2.48
C GLY A 60 -16.42 -0.24 -1.24
N GLY A 61 -15.88 -0.43 -0.04
CA GLY A 61 -16.47 -0.04 1.23
C GLY A 61 -16.25 1.42 1.59
N GLN A 62 -16.91 1.87 2.66
CA GLN A 62 -16.66 3.20 3.22
C GLN A 62 -15.36 3.20 4.03
N PRO A 63 -14.54 4.26 3.96
CA PRO A 63 -13.29 4.36 4.73
C PRO A 63 -13.52 4.09 6.23
N PHE A 64 -12.63 3.32 6.85
CA PHE A 64 -12.67 2.96 8.27
C PHE A 64 -13.88 2.13 8.74
N ALA A 65 -14.82 1.76 7.85
CA ALA A 65 -16.01 1.00 8.22
C ALA A 65 -15.76 -0.51 8.42
N GLY A 66 -14.52 -0.98 8.26
CA GLY A 66 -14.13 -2.37 8.40
C GLY A 66 -14.62 -3.26 7.26
N GLY A 67 -14.79 -4.55 7.57
CA GLY A 67 -15.40 -5.54 6.66
C GLY A 67 -14.46 -6.20 5.65
N LEU A 68 -13.16 -5.94 5.74
CA LEU A 68 -12.11 -6.64 5.00
C LEU A 68 -11.86 -8.01 5.65
N TYR A 69 -11.93 -9.08 4.85
CA TYR A 69 -11.51 -10.41 5.29
C TYR A 69 -10.02 -10.61 5.02
N MET A 70 -9.25 -10.70 6.09
CA MET A 70 -7.82 -11.01 6.01
C MET A 70 -7.63 -12.53 6.09
N PRO A 71 -6.95 -13.14 5.12
CA PRO A 71 -6.57 -14.54 5.21
C PRO A 71 -5.55 -14.74 6.32
N THR A 72 -5.64 -15.87 7.01
CA THR A 72 -4.64 -16.35 7.96
C THR A 72 -4.40 -17.84 7.69
N PRO A 73 -3.30 -18.42 8.18
CA PRO A 73 -3.07 -19.86 8.03
C PRO A 73 -4.18 -20.76 8.62
N VAL A 74 -5.01 -20.21 9.51
CA VAL A 74 -6.02 -20.95 10.29
C VAL A 74 -7.46 -20.54 9.98
N GLY A 75 -7.67 -19.75 8.92
CA GLY A 75 -8.99 -19.25 8.50
C GLY A 75 -8.96 -17.77 8.13
N LYS A 76 -10.10 -17.07 8.21
CA LYS A 76 -10.21 -15.65 7.87
C LYS A 76 -10.75 -14.83 9.04
N ILE A 77 -10.24 -13.61 9.17
CA ILE A 77 -10.66 -12.64 10.19
C ILE A 77 -11.21 -11.40 9.48
N SER A 78 -12.42 -10.97 9.84
CA SER A 78 -12.96 -9.69 9.38
C SER A 78 -12.46 -8.54 10.26
N THR A 79 -12.04 -7.44 9.65
CA THR A 79 -11.72 -6.19 10.36
C THR A 79 -12.98 -5.51 10.90
N PRO A 80 -12.93 -4.94 12.11
CA PRO A 80 -14.05 -4.22 12.71
C PRO A 80 -14.19 -2.79 12.15
N ASN A 81 -15.34 -2.17 12.40
CA ASN A 81 -15.63 -0.78 12.06
C ASN A 81 -15.01 0.17 13.10
N LEU A 82 -14.22 1.15 12.64
CA LEU A 82 -13.56 2.17 13.48
C LEU A 82 -14.27 3.53 13.46
N THR A 83 -15.38 3.67 12.74
CA THR A 83 -16.15 4.91 12.73
C THR A 83 -16.82 5.16 14.10
N PRO A 84 -17.24 6.40 14.42
CA PRO A 84 -17.87 6.71 15.71
C PRO A 84 -19.33 6.25 15.80
N ASP A 85 -19.74 5.30 14.95
CA ASP A 85 -21.02 4.62 15.10
C ASP A 85 -21.10 3.92 16.47
N LYS A 86 -22.21 4.10 17.17
CA LYS A 86 -22.34 3.66 18.58
C LYS A 86 -22.67 2.17 18.71
N GLU A 87 -23.25 1.57 17.68
CA GLU A 87 -23.74 0.19 17.70
C GLU A 87 -22.72 -0.78 17.10
N THR A 88 -22.09 -0.39 16.00
CA THR A 88 -21.19 -1.26 15.22
C THR A 88 -19.75 -0.77 15.18
N GLY A 89 -19.52 0.50 15.52
CA GLY A 89 -18.21 1.14 15.54
C GLY A 89 -17.64 1.34 16.96
N ILE A 90 -16.72 2.30 17.10
CA ILE A 90 -16.05 2.61 18.37
C ILE A 90 -16.72 3.76 19.16
N GLY A 91 -17.90 4.24 18.71
CA GLY A 91 -18.56 5.42 19.29
C GLY A 91 -18.97 5.29 20.76
N SER A 92 -19.06 4.06 21.28
CA SER A 92 -19.37 3.76 22.68
C SER A 92 -18.13 3.41 23.51
N TRP A 93 -16.93 3.36 22.90
CA TRP A 93 -15.71 2.97 23.59
C TRP A 93 -15.20 4.09 24.49
N THR A 94 -14.93 3.77 25.75
CA THR A 94 -14.24 4.67 26.67
C THR A 94 -12.77 4.87 26.28
N ASP A 95 -12.12 5.92 26.80
CA ASP A 95 -10.68 6.15 26.55
C ASP A 95 -9.83 4.99 27.07
N ALA A 96 -10.21 4.43 28.22
CA ALA A 96 -9.54 3.27 28.81
C ALA A 96 -9.68 2.02 27.93
N GLN A 97 -10.86 1.72 27.39
CA GLN A 97 -11.06 0.58 26.50
C GLN A 97 -10.28 0.72 25.18
N PHE A 98 -10.27 1.93 24.60
CA PHE A 98 -9.50 2.19 23.39
C PHE A 98 -7.99 2.07 23.63
N TYR A 99 -7.51 2.59 24.77
CA TYR A 99 -6.12 2.41 25.20
C TYR A 99 -5.77 0.95 25.44
N ASP A 100 -6.64 0.18 26.11
CA ASP A 100 -6.43 -1.24 26.40
C ASP A 100 -6.41 -2.09 25.12
N ALA A 101 -7.09 -1.69 24.05
CA ALA A 101 -6.92 -2.35 22.76
C ALA A 101 -5.46 -2.26 22.28
N PHE A 102 -4.88 -1.05 22.27
CA PHE A 102 -3.50 -0.81 21.82
C PHE A 102 -2.47 -1.44 22.77
N HIS A 103 -2.62 -1.22 24.07
CA HIS A 103 -1.63 -1.60 25.08
C HIS A 103 -1.76 -3.01 25.57
N ARG A 104 -2.97 -3.56 25.54
CA ARG A 104 -3.26 -4.87 26.13
C ARG A 104 -3.90 -5.80 25.12
N GLY A 105 -4.30 -5.38 23.92
CA GLY A 105 -4.98 -6.27 22.98
C GLY A 105 -6.30 -6.80 23.55
N ILE A 106 -7.07 -5.94 24.21
CA ILE A 106 -8.37 -6.27 24.82
C ILE A 106 -9.44 -5.36 24.21
N ASP A 107 -10.57 -5.92 23.75
CA ASP A 107 -11.68 -5.12 23.22
C ASP A 107 -12.57 -4.52 24.32
N ASN A 108 -13.57 -3.73 23.92
CA ASN A 108 -14.51 -3.08 24.84
C ASN A 108 -15.38 -4.05 25.66
N GLU A 109 -15.43 -5.32 25.29
CA GLU A 109 -16.15 -6.39 25.99
C GLU A 109 -15.23 -7.22 26.91
N GLY A 110 -13.92 -6.93 26.91
CA GLY A 110 -12.94 -7.65 27.72
C GLY A 110 -12.37 -8.91 27.06
N HIS A 111 -12.67 -9.14 25.78
CA HIS A 111 -12.11 -10.28 25.05
C HIS A 111 -10.71 -9.98 24.51
N TYR A 112 -9.88 -11.02 24.43
CA TYR A 112 -8.58 -10.90 23.76
C TYR A 112 -8.74 -10.71 22.25
N LEU A 113 -8.01 -9.72 21.73
CA LEU A 113 -7.84 -9.49 20.31
C LEU A 113 -6.83 -10.49 19.73
N TYR A 114 -7.09 -10.94 18.51
CA TYR A 114 -6.12 -11.71 17.73
C TYR A 114 -4.94 -10.82 17.35
N PRO A 115 -3.70 -11.35 17.31
CA PRO A 115 -2.48 -10.57 17.04
C PRO A 115 -2.41 -9.97 15.62
N VAL A 116 -3.36 -10.34 14.74
CA VAL A 116 -3.56 -9.65 13.46
C VAL A 116 -3.91 -8.17 13.67
N PHE A 117 -4.54 -7.81 14.80
CA PHE A 117 -4.42 -6.44 15.29
C PHE A 117 -3.05 -6.32 15.98
N PRO A 118 -2.12 -5.47 15.50
CA PRO A 118 -0.71 -5.51 15.89
C PRO A 118 -0.45 -4.87 17.28
N PHE A 119 -1.30 -5.16 18.26
CA PHE A 119 -1.14 -4.76 19.66
C PHE A 119 0.22 -5.11 20.28
N PRO A 120 0.92 -6.21 19.89
CA PRO A 120 2.27 -6.45 20.39
C PRO A 120 3.31 -5.38 19.99
N TRP A 121 3.04 -4.63 18.92
CA TRP A 121 3.82 -3.46 18.51
C TRP A 121 3.20 -2.17 19.07
N TYR A 122 1.87 -2.03 18.95
CA TYR A 122 1.14 -0.82 19.38
C TYR A 122 1.22 -0.54 20.87
N THR A 123 1.54 -1.53 21.70
CA THR A 123 1.81 -1.29 23.11
C THR A 123 2.92 -0.26 23.33
N LYS A 124 3.86 -0.07 22.39
CA LYS A 124 4.90 0.96 22.53
C LYS A 124 4.38 2.38 22.34
N VAL A 125 3.22 2.58 21.73
CA VAL A 125 2.65 3.89 21.38
C VAL A 125 2.25 4.64 22.65
N THR A 126 2.59 5.92 22.75
CA THR A 126 2.27 6.71 23.94
C THR A 126 0.77 6.91 24.09
N LYS A 127 0.30 7.08 25.33
CA LYS A 127 -1.13 7.34 25.60
C LYS A 127 -1.64 8.55 24.83
N ASP A 128 -0.86 9.62 24.76
CA ASP A 128 -1.25 10.85 24.06
C ASP A 128 -1.44 10.61 22.55
N ASP A 129 -0.58 9.79 21.94
CA ASP A 129 -0.70 9.43 20.53
C ASP A 129 -1.91 8.51 20.28
N VAL A 130 -2.18 7.57 21.17
CA VAL A 130 -3.39 6.73 21.11
C VAL A 130 -4.66 7.60 21.23
N MET A 131 -4.66 8.60 22.12
CA MET A 131 -5.80 9.51 22.26
C MET A 131 -5.93 10.46 21.09
N ALA A 132 -4.83 10.89 20.45
CA ALA A 132 -4.88 11.66 19.21
C ALA A 132 -5.56 10.86 18.10
N ILE A 133 -5.18 9.58 17.91
CA ILE A 133 -5.84 8.68 16.95
C ILE A 133 -7.34 8.58 17.25
N LYS A 134 -7.70 8.35 18.52
CA LYS A 134 -9.11 8.27 18.92
C LYS A 134 -9.88 9.57 18.59
N ALA A 135 -9.27 10.73 18.86
CA ALA A 135 -9.86 12.03 18.57
C ALA A 135 -10.14 12.19 17.08
N TYR A 136 -9.19 11.83 16.20
CA TYR A 136 -9.39 11.82 14.75
C TYR A 136 -10.51 10.88 14.32
N LEU A 137 -10.50 9.63 14.78
CA LEU A 137 -11.53 8.65 14.43
C LEU A 137 -12.93 9.12 14.86
N GLY A 138 -13.02 9.86 15.97
CA GLY A 138 -14.25 10.51 16.44
C GLY A 138 -14.83 11.57 15.50
N THR A 139 -14.04 12.10 14.57
CA THR A 139 -14.49 13.09 13.57
C THR A 139 -15.07 12.46 12.30
N LEU A 140 -14.85 11.15 12.10
CA LEU A 140 -15.29 10.46 10.90
C LEU A 140 -16.82 10.42 10.83
N LYS A 141 -17.35 10.31 9.60
CA LYS A 141 -18.78 10.06 9.39
C LYS A 141 -19.13 8.69 10.01
N PRO A 142 -20.13 8.61 10.91
CA PRO A 142 -20.61 7.32 11.41
C PRO A 142 -21.11 6.45 10.26
N VAL A 143 -20.68 5.20 10.22
CA VAL A 143 -21.19 4.19 9.28
C VAL A 143 -21.68 3.02 10.10
N HIS A 144 -22.95 2.65 9.94
CA HIS A 144 -23.47 1.43 10.56
C HIS A 144 -23.05 0.21 9.71
N ALA A 145 -22.06 -0.53 10.20
CA ALA A 145 -21.45 -1.67 9.50
C ALA A 145 -21.12 -2.79 10.50
N PRO A 146 -22.06 -3.71 10.75
CA PRO A 146 -21.83 -4.83 11.65
C PRO A 146 -20.62 -5.68 11.20
N ARG A 147 -19.76 -6.05 12.16
CA ARG A 147 -18.61 -6.90 11.88
C ARG A 147 -19.08 -8.26 11.38
N LYS A 148 -18.48 -8.73 10.28
CA LYS A 148 -18.72 -10.08 9.78
C LYS A 148 -18.16 -11.13 10.75
N PRO A 149 -18.75 -12.34 10.82
CA PRO A 149 -18.29 -13.38 11.73
C PRO A 149 -16.84 -13.80 11.44
N LEU A 150 -16.18 -14.32 12.48
CA LEU A 150 -14.87 -14.95 12.35
C LEU A 150 -15.02 -16.29 11.63
N GLU A 151 -14.15 -16.56 10.67
CA GLU A 151 -14.12 -17.81 9.91
C GLU A 151 -12.81 -18.56 10.19
N MET A 152 -12.55 -18.81 11.48
CA MET A 152 -11.38 -19.59 11.92
C MET A 152 -11.78 -21.01 12.30
N ALA A 153 -10.91 -21.97 12.00
CA ALA A 153 -11.11 -23.35 12.39
C ALA A 153 -10.88 -23.54 13.90
N PHE A 154 -11.54 -24.53 14.50
CA PHE A 154 -11.19 -24.97 15.86
C PHE A 154 -9.73 -25.49 15.91
N PRO A 155 -8.95 -25.19 16.97
CA PRO A 155 -9.32 -24.45 18.18
C PRO A 155 -9.14 -22.92 18.09
N PHE A 156 -8.68 -22.39 16.95
CA PHE A 156 -8.34 -20.98 16.78
C PHE A 156 -9.53 -20.02 16.81
N ASN A 157 -10.77 -20.52 16.71
CA ASN A 157 -11.98 -19.73 16.93
C ASN A 157 -12.28 -19.44 18.43
N VAL A 158 -11.62 -20.15 19.36
CA VAL A 158 -11.83 -19.99 20.80
C VAL A 158 -10.90 -18.90 21.33
N ARG A 159 -11.43 -17.69 21.53
CA ARG A 159 -10.63 -16.52 21.97
C ARG A 159 -9.88 -16.74 23.29
N THR A 160 -10.38 -17.57 24.21
CA THR A 160 -9.68 -17.84 25.48
C THR A 160 -8.37 -18.61 25.29
N ALA A 161 -8.20 -19.34 24.18
CA ALA A 161 -6.93 -19.97 23.84
C ALA A 161 -5.80 -18.95 23.63
N LEU A 162 -6.13 -17.69 23.29
CA LEU A 162 -5.15 -16.60 23.19
C LEU A 162 -4.49 -16.28 24.53
N PHE A 163 -5.06 -16.67 25.68
CA PHE A 163 -4.41 -16.46 26.97
C PHE A 163 -3.02 -17.11 27.02
N GLY A 164 -2.91 -18.38 26.60
CA GLY A 164 -1.64 -19.09 26.56
C GLY A 164 -0.66 -18.47 25.57
N TRP A 165 -1.15 -18.09 24.37
CA TRP A 165 -0.35 -17.39 23.37
C TRP A 165 0.22 -16.08 23.93
N ARG A 166 -0.60 -15.29 24.62
CA ARG A 166 -0.20 -14.00 25.20
C ARG A 166 0.84 -14.17 26.30
N LEU A 167 0.68 -15.15 27.19
CA LEU A 167 1.70 -15.48 28.19
C LEU A 167 3.04 -15.86 27.55
N ALA A 168 2.99 -16.58 26.43
CA ALA A 168 4.17 -17.04 25.74
C ALA A 168 4.81 -15.98 24.83
N PHE A 169 4.03 -15.05 24.28
CA PHE A 169 4.51 -14.18 23.19
C PHE A 169 4.30 -12.69 23.37
N PHE A 170 3.52 -12.24 24.34
CA PHE A 170 3.20 -10.82 24.51
C PHE A 170 3.76 -10.26 25.82
N LYS A 171 4.39 -9.09 25.73
CA LYS A 171 4.80 -8.29 26.87
C LYS A 171 4.35 -6.86 26.65
N GLU A 172 3.43 -6.39 27.50
CA GLU A 172 3.04 -4.99 27.55
C GLU A 172 4.26 -4.11 27.82
N ALA A 173 4.35 -3.02 27.08
CA ALA A 173 5.46 -2.08 27.14
C ALA A 173 4.96 -0.65 26.91
N THR A 174 5.88 0.30 26.96
CA THR A 174 5.73 1.63 26.39
C THR A 174 7.10 1.98 25.84
N PHE A 175 7.17 2.71 24.72
CA PHE A 175 8.46 3.05 24.14
C PHE A 175 9.35 3.79 25.14
N LYS A 176 10.61 3.35 25.23
CA LYS A 176 11.63 3.97 26.07
C LYS A 176 12.80 4.35 25.16
N PRO A 177 13.05 5.66 24.95
CA PRO A 177 14.20 6.11 24.17
C PRO A 177 15.50 5.53 24.73
N ASP A 178 16.40 5.06 23.86
CA ASP A 178 17.76 4.70 24.23
C ASP A 178 18.55 6.00 24.46
N PRO A 179 19.07 6.26 25.68
CA PRO A 179 19.85 7.46 25.97
C PRO A 179 21.18 7.53 25.19
N LYS A 180 21.63 6.42 24.59
CA LYS A 180 22.83 6.38 23.75
C LYS A 180 22.55 6.65 22.28
N ALA A 181 21.29 6.58 21.86
CA ALA A 181 20.88 6.87 20.50
C ALA A 181 20.55 8.35 20.31
N SER A 182 20.69 8.86 19.08
CA SER A 182 20.24 10.22 18.76
C SER A 182 18.71 10.32 18.87
N ALA A 183 18.18 11.54 18.96
CA ALA A 183 16.75 11.78 18.93
C ALA A 183 16.09 11.26 17.63
N GLU A 184 16.78 11.39 16.50
CA GLU A 184 16.34 10.88 15.20
C GLU A 184 16.24 9.35 15.19
N VAL A 185 17.25 8.65 15.68
CA VAL A 185 17.23 7.18 15.79
C VAL A 185 16.12 6.71 16.72
N ASN A 186 15.93 7.39 17.87
CA ASN A 186 14.84 7.09 18.79
C ASN A 186 13.46 7.34 18.15
N ARG A 187 13.31 8.39 17.33
CA ARG A 187 12.08 8.65 16.59
C ARG A 187 11.81 7.54 15.57
N GLY A 188 12.83 7.10 14.84
CA GLY A 188 12.70 5.99 13.90
C GLY A 188 12.34 4.68 14.59
N ALA A 189 12.96 4.39 15.73
CA ALA A 189 12.64 3.22 16.54
C ALA A 189 11.19 3.26 17.03
N TYR A 190 10.70 4.43 17.47
CA TYR A 190 9.30 4.60 17.89
C TYR A 190 8.30 4.29 16.77
N ILE A 191 8.62 4.68 15.54
CA ILE A 191 7.77 4.40 14.37
C ILE A 191 7.87 2.93 13.98
N VAL A 192 9.07 2.44 13.70
CA VAL A 192 9.31 1.07 13.19
C VAL A 192 8.84 0.01 14.17
N GLU A 193 9.01 0.24 15.48
CA GLU A 193 8.63 -0.71 16.52
C GLU A 193 7.26 -0.43 17.16
N GLY A 194 6.59 0.64 16.75
CA GLY A 194 5.28 1.05 17.24
C GLY A 194 4.24 0.97 16.12
N LEU A 195 3.72 2.13 15.71
CA LEU A 195 2.66 2.22 14.70
C LEU A 195 3.05 1.67 13.33
N GLY A 196 4.31 1.85 12.89
CA GLY A 196 4.76 1.32 11.61
C GLY A 196 4.95 -0.20 11.60
N HIS A 197 4.99 -0.85 12.78
CA HIS A 197 5.01 -2.30 13.00
C HIS A 197 5.81 -3.11 11.98
N CYS A 198 6.97 -2.61 11.51
CA CYS A 198 7.60 -3.12 10.29
C CYS A 198 8.05 -4.58 10.45
N GLY A 199 8.38 -4.97 11.68
CA GLY A 199 8.74 -6.34 12.01
C GLY A 199 7.58 -7.34 11.95
N GLU A 200 6.32 -6.90 11.77
CA GLU A 200 5.21 -7.83 11.53
C GLU A 200 5.42 -8.62 10.23
N CYS A 201 5.91 -7.94 9.19
CA CYS A 201 6.27 -8.54 7.91
C CYS A 201 7.76 -8.90 7.85
N HIS A 202 8.63 -8.03 8.35
CA HIS A 202 10.09 -8.16 8.20
C HIS A 202 10.77 -9.01 9.28
N ASN A 203 10.03 -9.79 10.07
CA ASN A 203 10.58 -10.82 10.94
C ASN A 203 10.08 -12.20 10.54
N LYS A 204 10.82 -13.25 10.92
CA LYS A 204 10.31 -14.61 10.85
C LYS A 204 9.13 -14.78 11.82
N ALA A 205 7.94 -14.97 11.29
CA ALA A 205 6.81 -15.45 12.09
C ALA A 205 7.03 -16.92 12.47
N ASN A 206 6.73 -17.29 13.72
CA ASN A 206 6.64 -18.70 14.08
C ASN A 206 5.30 -19.30 13.62
N ILE A 207 5.15 -20.62 13.69
CA ILE A 207 3.91 -21.33 13.30
C ILE A 207 2.65 -20.87 14.06
N LEU A 208 2.83 -20.22 15.22
CA LEU A 208 1.76 -19.66 16.04
C LEU A 208 1.48 -18.18 15.71
N GLY A 209 2.03 -17.67 14.61
CA GLY A 209 1.80 -16.31 14.12
C GLY A 209 2.43 -15.21 14.98
N ALA A 210 3.42 -15.53 15.82
CA ALA A 210 4.14 -14.52 16.59
C ALA A 210 5.40 -14.04 15.85
N SER A 211 5.47 -12.73 15.61
CA SER A 211 6.60 -11.98 14.99
C SER A 211 7.40 -11.16 16.02
N VAL A 212 6.96 -11.16 17.29
CA VAL A 212 7.03 -10.01 18.21
C VAL A 212 8.22 -10.01 19.18
N TRP A 213 9.09 -11.02 19.13
CA TRP A 213 10.27 -11.11 20.00
C TRP A 213 11.44 -10.26 19.46
N SER A 214 11.20 -8.94 19.49
CA SER A 214 12.14 -7.82 19.49
C SER A 214 13.20 -7.79 18.37
N GLY A 215 12.84 -7.08 17.28
CA GLY A 215 13.74 -6.21 16.54
C GLY A 215 14.78 -6.89 15.64
N ARG A 216 14.47 -8.05 15.08
CA ARG A 216 15.48 -8.76 14.28
C ARG A 216 15.45 -8.44 12.79
N LEU A 217 14.34 -7.89 12.28
CA LEU A 217 14.15 -7.29 10.95
C LEU A 217 14.84 -8.04 9.80
N GLU A 218 15.05 -9.33 9.98
CA GLU A 218 15.92 -10.17 9.16
C GLU A 218 15.18 -10.76 7.95
N GLY A 219 13.92 -10.37 7.77
CA GLY A 219 13.05 -10.88 6.73
C GLY A 219 12.21 -12.07 7.18
N GLY A 220 11.09 -12.24 6.48
CA GLY A 220 10.05 -13.22 6.80
C GLY A 220 9.10 -13.43 5.65
N GLN A 221 8.22 -14.41 5.78
CA GLN A 221 7.13 -14.61 4.83
C GLN A 221 5.84 -14.03 5.39
N ILE A 222 5.10 -13.30 4.56
CA ILE A 222 3.78 -12.76 4.86
C ILE A 222 2.88 -12.91 3.64
N ASP A 223 1.70 -13.50 3.81
CA ASP A 223 0.72 -13.72 2.72
C ASP A 223 1.28 -14.41 1.45
N GLY A 224 2.29 -15.25 1.64
CA GLY A 224 3.00 -15.95 0.55
C GLY A 224 3.94 -15.07 -0.25
N TRP A 225 4.24 -13.86 0.21
CA TRP A 225 5.35 -13.02 -0.23
C TRP A 225 6.52 -13.13 0.74
N TYR A 226 7.73 -12.88 0.26
CA TYR A 226 8.91 -12.73 1.10
C TYR A 226 9.22 -11.25 1.35
N ALA A 227 9.06 -10.83 2.61
CA ALA A 227 9.50 -9.53 3.08
C ALA A 227 11.02 -9.60 3.36
N PRO A 228 11.84 -8.77 2.70
CA PRO A 228 13.29 -8.86 2.78
C PRO A 228 13.84 -8.47 4.15
N ASN A 229 15.11 -8.79 4.37
CA ASN A 229 15.87 -8.24 5.48
C ASN A 229 15.99 -6.72 5.35
N ILE A 230 15.69 -5.98 6.42
CA ILE A 230 15.82 -4.52 6.47
C ILE A 230 16.75 -4.05 7.60
N THR A 231 17.55 -4.95 8.15
CA THR A 231 18.65 -4.57 9.07
C THR A 231 19.78 -3.86 8.31
N SER A 232 20.77 -3.37 9.05
CA SER A 232 22.01 -2.80 8.50
C SER A 232 22.93 -3.83 7.80
N ASP A 233 22.48 -5.07 7.59
CA ASP A 233 23.24 -6.08 6.85
C ASP A 233 23.58 -5.62 5.43
N GLY A 234 24.82 -5.88 5.00
CA GLY A 234 25.35 -5.42 3.71
C GLY A 234 25.09 -6.35 2.54
N ARG A 235 24.56 -7.56 2.75
CA ARG A 235 24.31 -8.55 1.69
C ARG A 235 22.83 -8.59 1.31
N GLU A 236 21.95 -8.71 2.29
CA GLU A 236 20.50 -8.78 2.08
C GLU A 236 19.74 -7.59 2.67
N GLY A 237 20.36 -6.87 3.62
CA GLY A 237 19.75 -5.72 4.31
C GLY A 237 19.93 -4.38 3.58
N VAL A 238 19.54 -3.31 4.27
CA VAL A 238 19.71 -1.91 3.80
C VAL A 238 21.12 -1.36 4.08
N GLY A 239 22.05 -2.19 4.54
CA GLY A 239 23.40 -1.79 4.93
C GLY A 239 24.18 -1.07 3.84
N LYS A 240 24.01 -1.48 2.57
CA LYS A 240 24.65 -0.82 1.41
C LYS A 240 23.87 0.36 0.83
N TRP A 241 22.63 0.56 1.27
CA TRP A 241 21.80 1.65 0.77
C TRP A 241 22.23 2.96 1.42
N LYS A 242 22.13 4.07 0.68
CA LYS A 242 22.20 5.40 1.29
C LYS A 242 20.92 5.65 2.08
N ASN A 243 20.96 6.53 3.06
CA ASN A 243 19.77 6.89 3.83
C ASN A 243 18.69 7.48 2.91
N GLU A 244 19.11 8.28 1.92
CA GLU A 244 18.25 8.90 0.92
C GLU A 244 17.59 7.86 0.00
N ASP A 245 18.25 6.72 -0.24
CA ASP A 245 17.67 5.63 -1.03
C ASP A 245 16.51 4.97 -0.27
N ILE A 246 16.65 4.81 1.06
CA ILE A 246 15.59 4.28 1.93
C ILE A 246 14.42 5.27 1.98
N VAL A 247 14.70 6.56 2.19
CA VAL A 247 13.69 7.62 2.18
C VAL A 247 12.93 7.63 0.86
N THR A 248 13.63 7.59 -0.27
CA THR A 248 13.01 7.57 -1.59
C THR A 248 12.16 6.32 -1.78
N TYR A 249 12.67 5.15 -1.39
CA TYR A 249 11.93 3.89 -1.49
C TYR A 249 10.65 3.89 -0.65
N LEU A 250 10.69 4.38 0.59
CA LEU A 250 9.49 4.46 1.42
C LEU A 250 8.49 5.51 0.91
N LYS A 251 8.97 6.54 0.19
CA LYS A 251 8.13 7.60 -0.37
C LYS A 251 7.47 7.21 -1.68
N THR A 252 8.14 6.43 -2.52
CA THR A 252 7.70 6.13 -3.89
C THR A 252 7.42 4.65 -4.10
N GLY A 253 8.10 3.77 -3.38
CA GLY A 253 8.11 2.34 -3.61
C GLY A 253 9.15 1.87 -4.60
N MET A 254 10.09 2.73 -5.00
CA MET A 254 11.19 2.36 -5.87
C MET A 254 12.50 3.01 -5.44
N ARG A 255 13.57 2.21 -5.41
CA ARG A 255 14.93 2.72 -5.16
C ARG A 255 15.38 3.58 -6.35
N PRO A 256 16.17 4.66 -6.16
CA PRO A 256 16.55 5.55 -7.26
C PRO A 256 17.23 4.87 -8.47
N ASP A 257 17.91 3.75 -8.27
CA ASP A 257 18.57 2.99 -9.35
C ASP A 257 17.65 1.94 -10.02
N GLY A 258 16.38 1.85 -9.62
CA GLY A 258 15.37 0.96 -10.18
C GLY A 258 15.53 -0.52 -9.82
N LYS A 259 16.57 -0.93 -9.07
CA LYS A 259 16.83 -2.35 -8.77
C LYS A 259 15.96 -2.93 -7.68
N THR A 260 15.19 -2.11 -6.98
CA THR A 260 14.26 -2.56 -5.94
C THR A 260 12.98 -1.78 -6.06
N VAL A 261 11.89 -2.52 -6.22
CA VAL A 261 10.53 -2.01 -6.35
C VAL A 261 9.70 -2.74 -5.30
N ALA A 262 8.77 -2.03 -4.68
CA ALA A 262 7.82 -2.61 -3.75
C ALA A 262 6.85 -3.53 -4.48
N LEU A 263 6.63 -4.72 -3.90
CA LEU A 263 5.77 -5.75 -4.45
C LEU A 263 4.79 -6.21 -3.36
N GLY A 264 3.62 -6.69 -3.78
CA GLY A 264 2.63 -7.27 -2.87
C GLY A 264 2.26 -6.31 -1.73
N PRO A 265 2.15 -6.80 -0.48
CA PRO A 265 1.76 -5.99 0.67
C PRO A 265 2.63 -4.74 0.89
N MET A 266 3.92 -4.78 0.56
CA MET A 266 4.79 -3.60 0.72
C MET A 266 4.39 -2.47 -0.23
N HIS A 267 3.88 -2.78 -1.42
CA HIS A 267 3.35 -1.77 -2.33
C HIS A 267 2.10 -1.08 -1.75
N GLU A 268 1.21 -1.86 -1.14
CA GLU A 268 0.01 -1.34 -0.45
C GLU A 268 0.41 -0.46 0.74
N THR A 269 1.35 -0.92 1.59
CA THR A 269 1.89 -0.13 2.70
C THR A 269 2.51 1.19 2.24
N ILE A 270 3.18 1.21 1.08
CA ILE A 270 3.69 2.48 0.53
C ILE A 270 2.55 3.38 0.08
N TYR A 271 1.58 2.83 -0.65
CA TYR A 271 0.48 3.59 -1.20
C TYR A 271 -0.42 4.20 -0.11
N ASP A 272 -0.84 3.42 0.89
CA ASP A 272 -1.78 3.86 1.92
C ASP A 272 -1.11 4.48 3.16
N SER A 273 0.21 4.26 3.36
CA SER A 273 0.91 4.68 4.58
C SER A 273 2.22 5.44 4.32
N THR A 274 3.33 4.76 3.98
CA THR A 274 4.68 5.37 4.09
C THR A 274 4.92 6.52 3.12
N SER A 275 4.24 6.56 1.96
CA SER A 275 4.32 7.68 1.03
C SER A 275 3.75 9.00 1.58
N HIS A 276 2.95 8.90 2.66
CA HIS A 276 2.34 10.03 3.35
C HIS A 276 3.11 10.45 4.61
N PHE A 277 4.23 9.81 4.92
CA PHE A 277 5.04 10.19 6.07
C PHE A 277 5.67 11.56 5.86
N THR A 278 5.91 12.28 6.95
CA THR A 278 6.73 13.48 6.88
C THR A 278 8.16 13.11 6.48
N ASP A 279 8.85 14.00 5.78
CA ASP A 279 10.23 13.75 5.37
C ASP A 279 11.16 13.48 6.56
N ASP A 280 10.88 14.09 7.73
CA ASP A 280 11.66 13.88 8.94
C ASP A 280 11.41 12.50 9.56
N ASP A 281 10.18 11.99 9.51
CA ASP A 281 9.87 10.63 9.97
C ASP A 281 10.45 9.58 9.01
N LEU A 282 10.47 9.83 7.70
CA LEU A 282 11.17 8.96 6.75
C LEU A 282 12.67 8.90 7.01
N LYS A 283 13.31 10.05 7.27
CA LYS A 283 14.74 10.10 7.65
C LYS A 283 14.99 9.38 8.97
N ALA A 284 14.12 9.56 9.96
CA ALA A 284 14.21 8.89 11.25
C ALA A 284 14.11 7.36 11.09
N VAL A 285 13.16 6.87 10.29
CA VAL A 285 13.06 5.43 9.94
C VAL A 285 14.34 4.95 9.28
N ALA A 286 14.87 5.66 8.28
CA ALA A 286 16.12 5.30 7.61
C ALA A 286 17.30 5.25 8.60
N ALA A 287 17.43 6.26 9.47
CA ALA A 287 18.47 6.33 10.50
C ALA A 287 18.37 5.15 11.48
N TYR A 288 17.15 4.80 11.91
CA TYR A 288 16.94 3.67 12.79
C TYR A 288 17.32 2.35 12.12
N LEU A 289 16.82 2.05 10.92
CA LEU A 289 17.14 0.82 10.19
C LEU A 289 18.65 0.64 9.99
N LYS A 290 19.35 1.74 9.69
CA LYS A 290 20.82 1.75 9.52
C LYS A 290 21.58 1.60 10.84
N SER A 291 20.97 1.92 11.97
CA SER A 291 21.54 1.73 13.31
C SER A 291 21.34 0.32 13.88
N THR A 292 20.43 -0.48 13.30
CA THR A 292 20.15 -1.83 13.78
C THR A 292 21.38 -2.74 13.68
N ALA A 293 21.44 -3.79 14.49
CA ALA A 293 22.48 -4.81 14.35
C ALA A 293 22.28 -5.59 13.03
N ALA A 294 23.32 -5.67 12.22
CA ALA A 294 23.32 -6.47 11.00
C ALA A 294 23.04 -7.94 11.34
N LYS A 295 22.07 -8.53 10.63
CA LYS A 295 21.77 -9.96 10.72
C LYS A 295 21.64 -10.52 9.34
N GLN A 296 22.25 -11.67 9.10
CA GLN A 296 22.12 -12.36 7.83
C GLN A 296 20.88 -13.26 7.85
N SER A 297 20.11 -13.18 6.79
CA SER A 297 18.89 -13.95 6.55
C SER A 297 19.17 -15.26 5.80
N ILE A 298 20.26 -15.26 5.02
CA ILE A 298 20.79 -16.37 4.24
C ILE A 298 22.17 -16.71 4.82
N SER A 299 22.36 -17.96 5.22
CA SER A 299 23.66 -18.48 5.67
C SER A 299 24.61 -18.68 4.49
N ASP A 300 25.92 -18.67 4.75
CA ASP A 300 26.94 -18.89 3.71
C ASP A 300 26.76 -20.27 3.02
N SER A 301 26.33 -21.29 3.77
CA SER A 301 25.99 -22.60 3.21
C SER A 301 24.78 -22.52 2.25
N GLU A 302 23.72 -21.80 2.62
CA GLU A 302 22.54 -21.60 1.75
C GLU A 302 22.92 -20.82 0.47
N SER A 303 23.76 -19.78 0.58
CA SER A 303 24.28 -19.05 -0.58
C SER A 303 25.12 -19.94 -1.50
N SER A 304 25.93 -20.84 -0.94
CA SER A 304 26.76 -21.76 -1.74
C SER A 304 25.96 -22.90 -2.38
N ALA A 305 24.85 -23.32 -1.76
CA ALA A 305 23.98 -24.39 -2.25
C ALA A 305 23.03 -23.94 -3.38
N GLY A 306 22.79 -22.64 -3.52
CA GLY A 306 21.96 -22.06 -4.59
C GLY A 306 22.67 -21.89 -5.95
N GLN A 307 23.94 -22.31 -6.08
CA GLN A 307 24.60 -22.41 -7.38
C GLN A 307 23.86 -23.48 -8.19
N PRO A 308 23.22 -23.15 -9.33
CA PRO A 308 22.43 -24.13 -10.07
C PRO A 308 23.32 -25.30 -10.49
N THR A 309 22.95 -26.49 -10.06
CA THR A 309 23.42 -27.72 -10.68
C THR A 309 22.77 -27.82 -12.06
N GLU A 310 23.56 -27.61 -13.12
CA GLU A 310 23.31 -27.97 -14.52
C GLU A 310 21.98 -27.48 -15.18
N HIS A 311 22.13 -26.72 -16.27
CA HIS A 311 21.10 -26.45 -17.29
C HIS A 311 19.71 -26.02 -16.80
N VAL A 312 19.60 -24.80 -16.28
CA VAL A 312 18.28 -24.16 -16.12
C VAL A 312 17.73 -23.82 -17.52
N ASP A 313 16.54 -24.33 -17.85
CA ASP A 313 15.90 -24.09 -19.14
C ASP A 313 15.56 -22.60 -19.33
N ALA A 314 16.14 -22.00 -20.37
CA ALA A 314 15.93 -20.61 -20.73
C ALA A 314 14.70 -20.40 -21.63
N ALA A 315 14.10 -21.47 -22.19
CA ALA A 315 13.06 -21.39 -23.20
C ALA A 315 11.86 -20.57 -22.74
N ALA A 316 11.37 -20.83 -21.52
CA ALA A 316 10.26 -20.09 -20.92
C ALA A 316 10.60 -18.59 -20.78
N TYR A 317 11.79 -18.25 -20.28
CA TYR A 317 12.23 -16.87 -20.14
C TYR A 317 12.37 -16.15 -21.49
N ILE A 318 13.04 -16.79 -22.46
CA ILE A 318 13.28 -16.21 -23.79
C ILE A 318 11.97 -15.96 -24.51
N THR A 319 11.01 -16.88 -24.40
CA THR A 319 9.72 -16.80 -25.08
C THR A 319 8.81 -15.72 -24.50
N HIS A 320 8.77 -15.59 -23.16
CA HIS A 320 7.76 -14.75 -22.51
C HIS A 320 8.29 -13.44 -21.93
N CYS A 321 9.57 -13.37 -21.54
CA CYS A 321 10.07 -12.27 -20.70
C CYS A 321 11.15 -11.43 -21.38
N ALA A 322 11.97 -12.02 -22.25
CA ALA A 322 13.17 -11.38 -22.80
C ALA A 322 12.89 -10.18 -23.69
N SER A 323 11.70 -10.06 -24.29
CA SER A 323 11.29 -8.90 -25.10
C SER A 323 11.23 -7.60 -24.28
N CYS A 324 10.91 -7.69 -22.98
CA CYS A 324 10.84 -6.54 -22.07
C CYS A 324 12.08 -6.46 -21.17
N HIS A 325 12.48 -7.57 -20.54
CA HIS A 325 13.57 -7.59 -19.57
C HIS A 325 14.97 -7.74 -20.21
N GLY A 326 15.04 -7.99 -21.51
CA GLY A 326 16.28 -8.20 -22.25
C GLY A 326 16.88 -9.59 -22.01
N GLN A 327 17.69 -10.08 -22.95
CA GLN A 327 18.43 -11.33 -22.75
C GLN A 327 19.50 -11.22 -21.66
N ASP A 328 19.94 -9.99 -21.35
CA ASP A 328 20.91 -9.68 -20.31
C ASP A 328 20.26 -9.24 -18.98
N GLY A 329 18.93 -9.32 -18.88
CA GLY A 329 18.17 -9.05 -17.65
C GLY A 329 18.27 -7.61 -17.15
N LYS A 330 18.76 -6.67 -17.96
CA LYS A 330 18.91 -5.26 -17.56
C LYS A 330 17.62 -4.46 -17.66
N GLY A 331 16.62 -5.00 -18.35
CA GLY A 331 15.40 -4.27 -18.65
C GLY A 331 15.66 -3.00 -19.46
N GLN A 332 14.77 -2.02 -19.29
CA GLN A 332 14.83 -0.72 -19.95
C GLN A 332 14.77 0.35 -18.87
N ALA A 333 15.82 1.17 -18.77
CA ALA A 333 15.94 2.19 -17.75
C ALA A 333 14.67 3.07 -17.65
N GLY A 334 14.10 3.17 -16.46
CA GLY A 334 12.90 3.98 -16.18
C GLY A 334 11.62 3.51 -16.87
N VAL A 335 11.56 2.25 -17.35
CA VAL A 335 10.37 1.65 -17.96
C VAL A 335 10.19 0.20 -17.50
N ILE A 336 11.23 -0.62 -17.61
CA ILE A 336 11.23 -2.04 -17.22
C ILE A 336 12.38 -2.24 -16.23
N PRO A 337 12.10 -2.68 -14.99
CA PRO A 337 13.14 -2.81 -13.98
C PRO A 337 14.16 -3.90 -14.36
N PRO A 338 15.44 -3.73 -13.96
CA PRO A 338 16.42 -4.79 -14.11
C PRO A 338 16.05 -5.99 -13.23
N LEU A 339 16.24 -7.19 -13.75
CA LEU A 339 16.20 -8.46 -13.01
C LEU A 339 17.59 -8.81 -12.46
N ALA A 340 18.65 -8.37 -13.14
CA ALA A 340 20.02 -8.50 -12.68
C ALA A 340 20.28 -7.67 -11.41
N GLY A 341 20.69 -8.33 -10.33
CA GLY A 341 20.94 -7.72 -9.03
C GLY A 341 19.69 -7.17 -8.34
N ASN A 342 18.50 -7.61 -8.74
CA ASN A 342 17.25 -7.19 -8.14
C ASN A 342 17.03 -7.90 -6.79
N GLY A 343 16.67 -7.13 -5.76
CA GLY A 343 16.48 -7.65 -4.40
C GLY A 343 15.33 -8.65 -4.27
N ALA A 344 14.26 -8.51 -5.06
CA ALA A 344 13.16 -9.48 -5.07
C ALA A 344 13.58 -10.80 -5.74
N VAL A 345 14.42 -10.72 -6.79
CA VAL A 345 14.94 -11.89 -7.51
C VAL A 345 15.97 -12.64 -6.66
N THR A 346 16.84 -11.93 -5.95
CA THR A 346 17.91 -12.52 -5.12
C THR A 346 17.48 -12.83 -3.69
N SER A 347 16.20 -12.65 -3.37
CA SER A 347 15.64 -12.95 -2.06
C SER A 347 15.73 -14.45 -1.70
N LYS A 348 15.60 -14.75 -0.40
CA LYS A 348 15.82 -16.10 0.14
C LYS A 348 14.95 -17.15 -0.56
N GLY A 349 13.66 -16.89 -0.72
CA GLY A 349 12.75 -17.79 -1.43
C GLY A 349 12.37 -17.27 -2.82
N PRO A 350 11.82 -18.13 -3.70
CA PRO A 350 11.44 -17.77 -5.07
C PRO A 350 10.06 -17.12 -5.17
N GLU A 351 9.32 -17.01 -4.06
CA GLU A 351 7.88 -16.73 -4.04
C GLU A 351 7.55 -15.37 -4.66
N ASN A 352 8.40 -14.36 -4.44
CA ASN A 352 8.20 -13.03 -5.01
C ASN A 352 8.21 -13.06 -6.54
N VAL A 353 9.15 -13.78 -7.16
CA VAL A 353 9.24 -13.91 -8.62
C VAL A 353 8.05 -14.70 -9.15
N ILE A 354 7.74 -15.85 -8.52
CA ILE A 354 6.61 -16.70 -8.91
C ILE A 354 5.31 -15.90 -8.91
N ARG A 355 5.05 -15.11 -7.86
CA ARG A 355 3.81 -14.33 -7.73
C ARG A 355 3.71 -13.20 -8.74
N VAL A 356 4.82 -12.52 -9.02
CA VAL A 356 4.87 -11.50 -10.08
C VAL A 356 4.57 -12.12 -11.44
N VAL A 357 5.12 -13.28 -11.78
CA VAL A 357 4.84 -13.98 -13.04
C VAL A 357 3.38 -14.44 -13.10
N LEU A 358 2.86 -15.02 -12.02
CA LEU A 358 1.47 -15.50 -11.94
C LEU A 358 0.45 -14.37 -12.07
N GLY A 359 0.66 -13.27 -11.34
CA GLY A 359 -0.32 -12.21 -11.15
C GLY A 359 -0.12 -10.97 -12.02
N GLY A 360 1.06 -10.79 -12.60
CA GLY A 360 1.43 -9.52 -13.24
C GLY A 360 1.58 -8.38 -12.23
N LEU A 361 1.89 -7.18 -12.74
CA LEU A 361 2.02 -5.94 -11.97
C LEU A 361 1.34 -4.79 -12.71
N GLU A 362 0.64 -3.94 -11.96
CA GLU A 362 0.08 -2.70 -12.50
C GLU A 362 1.19 -1.67 -12.79
N ALA A 363 0.86 -0.63 -13.56
CA ALA A 363 1.81 0.44 -13.83
C ALA A 363 2.08 1.23 -12.55
N SER A 364 3.35 1.52 -12.24
CA SER A 364 3.70 2.24 -11.01
C SER A 364 5.10 2.85 -11.11
N ASN A 365 5.29 4.04 -10.55
CA ASN A 365 6.58 4.73 -10.49
C ASN A 365 7.28 4.91 -11.84
N GLY A 366 6.51 5.14 -12.90
CA GLY A 366 7.02 5.24 -14.27
C GLY A 366 7.45 3.90 -14.87
N LEU A 367 7.18 2.78 -14.20
CA LEU A 367 7.35 1.43 -14.72
C LEU A 367 6.10 0.98 -15.47
N ALA A 368 6.31 0.31 -16.60
CA ALA A 368 5.25 -0.29 -17.38
C ALA A 368 4.60 -1.46 -16.62
N PRO A 369 3.31 -1.73 -16.85
CA PRO A 369 2.65 -2.89 -16.27
C PRO A 369 3.31 -4.18 -16.78
N MET A 370 3.38 -5.18 -15.92
CA MET A 370 3.81 -6.53 -16.28
C MET A 370 2.56 -7.41 -16.51
N PRO A 371 2.39 -8.02 -17.70
CA PRO A 371 1.30 -8.96 -17.93
C PRO A 371 1.32 -10.14 -16.95
N ALA A 372 0.14 -10.69 -16.66
CA ALA A 372 0.03 -11.92 -15.89
C ALA A 372 0.19 -13.13 -16.81
N TYR A 373 1.13 -14.01 -16.50
CA TYR A 373 1.39 -15.23 -17.27
C TYR A 373 0.82 -16.49 -16.60
N GLY A 374 0.15 -16.33 -15.46
CA GLY A 374 -0.45 -17.46 -14.76
C GLY A 374 -1.38 -18.27 -15.67
N SER A 375 -2.31 -17.67 -16.39
CA SER A 375 -3.25 -18.46 -17.21
C SER A 375 -2.62 -19.10 -18.46
N THR A 376 -1.42 -18.67 -18.86
CA THR A 376 -0.80 -19.07 -20.14
C THR A 376 0.42 -19.97 -19.99
N MET A 377 1.07 -19.97 -18.83
CA MET A 377 2.22 -20.82 -18.53
C MET A 377 1.86 -21.90 -17.50
N SER A 378 2.37 -23.11 -17.74
CA SER A 378 2.33 -24.22 -16.80
C SER A 378 3.15 -23.93 -15.54
N ASP A 379 2.89 -24.70 -14.48
CA ASP A 379 3.66 -24.59 -13.24
C ASP A 379 5.15 -24.89 -13.43
N GLN A 380 5.47 -25.79 -14.37
CA GLN A 380 6.85 -26.11 -14.71
C GLN A 380 7.54 -24.95 -15.44
N GLU A 381 6.91 -24.37 -16.47
CA GLU A 381 7.48 -23.24 -17.21
C GLU A 381 7.72 -22.02 -16.32
N ILE A 382 6.83 -21.76 -15.35
CA ILE A 382 7.03 -20.66 -14.38
C ILE A 382 8.18 -20.98 -13.42
N ALA A 383 8.31 -22.23 -12.96
CA ALA A 383 9.42 -22.65 -12.12
C ALA A 383 10.75 -22.48 -12.87
N ASP A 384 10.81 -22.90 -14.13
CA ASP A 384 12.01 -22.82 -14.97
C ASP A 384 12.40 -21.36 -15.26
N ALA A 385 11.44 -20.52 -15.67
CA ALA A 385 11.67 -19.09 -15.86
C ALA A 385 12.14 -18.41 -14.55
N THR A 386 11.55 -18.78 -13.41
CA THR A 386 11.94 -18.28 -12.09
C THR A 386 13.37 -18.67 -11.75
N ASN A 387 13.74 -19.93 -11.94
CA ASN A 387 15.09 -20.41 -11.69
C ASN A 387 16.10 -19.74 -12.62
N TYR A 388 15.73 -19.50 -13.88
CA TYR A 388 16.60 -18.84 -14.85
C TYR A 388 16.95 -17.42 -14.39
N VAL A 389 15.94 -16.60 -14.07
CA VAL A 389 16.19 -15.21 -13.63
C VAL A 389 16.95 -15.14 -12.31
N ARG A 390 16.77 -16.11 -11.42
CA ARG A 390 17.41 -16.17 -10.09
C ARG A 390 18.87 -16.60 -10.12
N SER A 391 19.34 -17.13 -11.24
CA SER A 391 20.69 -17.68 -11.41
C SER A 391 21.56 -17.01 -12.48
N HIS A 392 20.94 -16.20 -13.35
CA HIS A 392 21.64 -15.54 -14.46
C HIS A 392 22.05 -14.11 -14.11
N TRP A 393 22.97 -13.55 -14.91
CA TRP A 393 23.45 -12.17 -14.80
C TRP A 393 24.11 -11.82 -13.46
N GLY A 394 24.72 -12.83 -12.81
CA GLY A 394 25.37 -12.68 -11.52
C GLY A 394 24.42 -12.80 -10.32
N ASN A 395 23.15 -13.14 -10.54
CA ASN A 395 22.23 -13.46 -9.46
C ASN A 395 22.64 -14.80 -8.80
N GLN A 396 22.64 -14.82 -7.47
CA GLN A 396 23.02 -15.98 -6.65
C GLN A 396 21.96 -16.19 -5.56
N ALA A 397 20.72 -16.50 -5.98
CA ALA A 397 19.65 -16.77 -5.03
C ALA A 397 19.75 -18.20 -4.46
N PRO A 398 19.50 -18.42 -3.16
CA PRO A 398 19.81 -19.70 -2.50
C PRO A 398 18.83 -20.84 -2.79
N ALA A 399 17.57 -20.52 -3.12
CA ALA A 399 16.51 -21.51 -3.34
C ALA A 399 15.93 -21.44 -4.76
N ASN A 400 15.72 -22.62 -5.34
CA ASN A 400 15.02 -22.82 -6.61
C ASN A 400 13.51 -22.98 -6.40
N ALA A 401 12.74 -22.52 -7.37
CA ALA A 401 11.31 -22.79 -7.52
C ALA A 401 11.08 -24.23 -7.99
N GLY A 402 10.00 -24.84 -7.48
CA GLY A 402 9.46 -26.10 -7.98
C GLY A 402 8.00 -25.96 -8.43
N PRO A 403 7.52 -26.81 -9.36
CA PRO A 403 6.16 -26.71 -9.89
C PRO A 403 5.07 -26.85 -8.81
N GLY A 404 5.31 -27.66 -7.76
CA GLY A 404 4.36 -27.78 -6.64
C GLY A 404 4.19 -26.48 -5.85
N GLU A 405 5.27 -25.73 -5.63
CA GLU A 405 5.21 -24.41 -4.99
C GLU A 405 4.48 -23.40 -5.87
N VAL A 406 4.74 -23.43 -7.18
CA VAL A 406 4.02 -22.60 -8.16
C VAL A 406 2.53 -22.89 -8.12
N ALA A 407 2.12 -24.17 -8.11
CA ALA A 407 0.72 -24.58 -8.05
C ALA A 407 0.02 -24.05 -6.78
N GLU A 408 0.70 -24.05 -5.63
CA GLU A 408 0.17 -23.50 -4.39
C GLU A 408 0.06 -21.98 -4.41
N LEU A 409 1.08 -21.28 -4.94
CA LEU A 409 1.04 -19.82 -5.07
C LEU A 409 0.03 -19.36 -6.12
N ARG A 410 -0.19 -20.14 -7.19
CA ARG A 410 -1.20 -19.89 -8.22
C ARG A 410 -2.61 -19.79 -7.66
N LYS A 411 -2.96 -20.65 -6.70
CA LYS A 411 -4.25 -20.59 -6.01
C LYS A 411 -4.43 -19.28 -5.21
N LYS A 412 -3.32 -18.65 -4.81
CA LYS A 412 -3.28 -17.44 -3.98
C LYS A 412 -3.02 -16.16 -4.77
N ALA A 413 -2.49 -16.25 -5.99
CA ALA A 413 -2.18 -15.12 -6.85
C ALA A 413 -3.47 -14.57 -7.46
N GLN A 414 -4.10 -13.61 -6.78
CA GLN A 414 -5.36 -13.00 -7.21
C GLN A 414 -5.15 -11.54 -7.60
N THR A 415 -5.21 -11.21 -8.89
CA THR A 415 -5.00 -9.84 -9.40
C THR A 415 -6.05 -9.46 -10.44
N MET A 416 -6.13 -8.16 -10.77
CA MET A 416 -6.96 -7.68 -11.89
C MET A 416 -6.40 -8.19 -13.23
N LEU A 417 -5.08 -8.09 -13.44
CA LEU A 417 -4.42 -8.52 -14.70
C LEU A 417 -4.54 -10.03 -14.95
N ALA A 418 -4.54 -10.84 -13.89
CA ALA A 418 -4.78 -12.28 -13.98
C ALA A 418 -6.28 -12.65 -14.09
N MET A 419 -7.19 -11.68 -13.98
CA MET A 419 -8.65 -11.86 -14.11
C MET A 419 -9.27 -12.91 -13.16
N ASN A 420 -8.62 -13.19 -12.03
CA ASN A 420 -8.95 -14.32 -11.16
C ASN A 420 -9.28 -13.94 -9.70
N ARG A 421 -9.26 -12.65 -9.34
CA ARG A 421 -9.77 -12.20 -8.02
C ARG A 421 -11.30 -12.24 -7.98
N PRO A 422 -11.96 -12.44 -6.81
CA PRO A 422 -13.43 -12.59 -6.70
C PRO A 422 -14.24 -11.44 -7.30
N GLN A 423 -13.73 -10.20 -7.21
CA GLN A 423 -14.26 -9.03 -7.91
C GLN A 423 -13.16 -8.48 -8.83
N PRO A 424 -12.97 -9.05 -10.03
CA PRO A 424 -11.82 -8.76 -10.88
C PRO A 424 -11.78 -7.32 -11.36
N CYS A 425 -12.92 -6.64 -11.41
CA CYS A 425 -13.04 -5.29 -11.97
C CYS A 425 -13.50 -4.27 -10.93
N ALA A 426 -12.79 -4.18 -9.80
CA ALA A 426 -12.98 -3.07 -8.87
C ALA A 426 -12.70 -1.73 -9.58
N PRO A 427 -13.50 -0.68 -9.31
CA PRO A 427 -13.34 0.61 -9.96
C PRO A 427 -12.06 1.31 -9.52
N TYR A 428 -11.54 2.20 -10.37
CA TYR A 428 -10.45 3.10 -10.02
C TYR A 428 -10.96 4.20 -9.08
N THR A 429 -10.14 4.59 -8.09
CA THR A 429 -10.59 5.43 -6.97
C THR A 429 -10.41 6.93 -7.18
N ASP A 430 -9.61 7.36 -8.16
CA ASP A 430 -9.44 8.78 -8.49
C ASP A 430 -10.70 9.33 -9.19
N GLN A 431 -11.41 10.23 -8.51
CA GLN A 431 -12.65 10.80 -9.00
C GLN A 431 -12.47 11.73 -10.21
N THR A 432 -11.35 12.45 -10.29
CA THR A 432 -11.08 13.37 -11.41
C THR A 432 -10.83 12.58 -12.68
N LEU A 433 -10.04 11.51 -12.60
CA LEU A 433 -9.75 10.65 -13.73
C LEU A 433 -10.98 9.84 -14.13
N ASP A 434 -11.77 9.34 -13.18
CA ASP A 434 -13.05 8.67 -13.45
C ASP A 434 -14.03 9.61 -14.20
N GLN A 435 -14.13 10.87 -13.80
CA GLN A 435 -14.94 11.87 -14.51
C GLN A 435 -14.42 12.16 -15.93
N ALA A 436 -13.10 12.23 -16.10
CA ALA A 436 -12.47 12.43 -17.40
C ALA A 436 -12.77 11.26 -18.36
N ILE A 437 -12.67 10.02 -17.86
CA ILE A 437 -13.00 8.80 -18.61
C ILE A 437 -14.48 8.81 -19.03
N LYS A 438 -15.39 9.16 -18.13
CA LYS A 438 -16.83 9.27 -18.43
C LYS A 438 -17.13 10.34 -19.48
N SER A 439 -16.52 11.51 -19.35
CA SER A 439 -16.73 12.64 -20.26
C SER A 439 -16.16 12.40 -21.66
N ALA A 440 -15.14 11.56 -21.78
CA ALA A 440 -14.54 11.19 -23.06
C ALA A 440 -15.24 9.99 -23.75
N ASP A 441 -16.37 9.51 -23.22
CA ASP A 441 -17.13 8.37 -23.75
C ASP A 441 -16.26 7.10 -23.96
N VAL A 442 -15.29 6.91 -23.07
CA VAL A 442 -14.27 5.86 -23.20
C VAL A 442 -14.90 4.47 -23.22
N THR A 443 -15.85 4.21 -22.30
CA THR A 443 -16.48 2.89 -22.19
C THR A 443 -17.13 2.45 -23.50
N SER A 444 -17.91 3.32 -24.14
CA SER A 444 -18.58 3.01 -25.41
C SER A 444 -17.60 2.73 -26.55
N LYS A 445 -16.44 3.39 -26.54
CA LYS A 445 -15.36 3.16 -27.52
C LYS A 445 -14.66 1.83 -27.27
N LEU A 446 -14.34 1.52 -26.01
CA LEU A 446 -13.75 0.25 -25.62
C LEU A 446 -14.68 -0.95 -25.88
N GLU A 447 -16.00 -0.79 -25.79
CA GLU A 447 -16.97 -1.85 -26.10
C GLU A 447 -16.99 -2.24 -27.58
N LYS A 448 -16.55 -1.35 -28.47
CA LYS A 448 -16.46 -1.58 -29.93
C LYS A 448 -15.05 -2.03 -30.35
N MET A 449 -14.14 -2.12 -29.39
CA MET A 449 -12.75 -2.46 -29.62
C MET A 449 -12.57 -3.97 -29.80
N ASP A 450 -11.70 -4.34 -30.71
CA ASP A 450 -11.15 -5.68 -30.88
C ASP A 450 -9.61 -5.62 -30.91
N ILE A 451 -8.96 -6.77 -31.10
CA ILE A 451 -7.50 -6.84 -31.11
C ILE A 451 -6.90 -6.05 -32.29
N ALA A 452 -7.58 -5.98 -33.43
CA ALA A 452 -7.05 -5.34 -34.63
C ALA A 452 -7.10 -3.81 -34.55
N ASN A 453 -8.10 -3.26 -33.85
CA ASN A 453 -8.26 -1.81 -33.68
C ASN A 453 -7.87 -1.29 -32.28
N MET A 454 -7.35 -2.15 -31.39
CA MET A 454 -7.00 -1.79 -30.01
C MET A 454 -6.11 -0.55 -29.92
N LEU A 455 -5.00 -0.53 -30.67
CA LEU A 455 -4.06 0.59 -30.65
C LEU A 455 -4.70 1.89 -31.20
N PRO A 456 -5.35 1.90 -32.38
CA PRO A 456 -6.14 3.05 -32.84
C PRO A 456 -7.17 3.56 -31.82
N THR A 457 -7.90 2.66 -31.14
CA THR A 457 -8.88 3.05 -30.12
C THR A 457 -8.21 3.72 -28.92
N ILE A 458 -7.08 3.21 -28.46
CA ILE A 458 -6.28 3.82 -27.37
C ILE A 458 -5.83 5.23 -27.77
N ASP A 459 -5.32 5.41 -28.99
CA ASP A 459 -4.84 6.71 -29.49
C ASP A 459 -5.98 7.74 -29.59
N ASP A 460 -7.20 7.30 -29.90
CA ASP A 460 -8.40 8.14 -29.98
C ASP A 460 -8.94 8.58 -28.60
N ILE A 461 -8.82 7.75 -27.56
CA ILE A 461 -9.37 8.09 -26.22
C ILE A 461 -8.41 8.92 -25.36
N LEU A 462 -7.10 8.73 -25.49
CA LEU A 462 -6.11 9.34 -24.59
C LEU A 462 -6.15 10.89 -24.56
N PRO A 463 -6.30 11.61 -25.70
CA PRO A 463 -6.37 13.07 -25.67
C PRO A 463 -7.53 13.62 -24.84
N GLY A 464 -8.70 12.96 -24.90
CA GLY A 464 -9.88 13.34 -24.12
C GLY A 464 -9.66 13.19 -22.61
N ILE A 465 -9.05 12.08 -22.20
CA ILE A 465 -8.72 11.80 -20.81
C ILE A 465 -7.72 12.82 -20.27
N LYS A 466 -6.63 13.09 -21.00
CA LYS A 466 -5.62 14.08 -20.59
C LYS A 466 -6.19 15.49 -20.50
N LYS A 467 -7.14 15.85 -21.36
CA LYS A 467 -7.84 17.14 -21.28
C LYS A 467 -8.69 17.24 -20.00
N GLY A 468 -9.34 16.16 -19.59
CA GLY A 468 -10.16 16.10 -18.37
C GLY A 468 -9.35 15.96 -17.07
N ALA A 469 -8.17 15.33 -17.15
CA ALA A 469 -7.29 15.08 -16.02
C ALA A 469 -5.82 15.41 -16.37
N PRO A 470 -5.46 16.71 -16.49
CA PRO A 470 -4.15 17.13 -17.00
C PRO A 470 -2.98 16.79 -16.07
N SER A 471 -3.23 16.55 -14.78
CA SER A 471 -2.23 16.13 -13.80
C SER A 471 -2.03 14.62 -13.73
N ALA A 472 -2.85 13.82 -14.43
CA ALA A 472 -2.75 12.37 -14.39
C ALA A 472 -1.48 11.91 -15.13
N ASN A 473 -0.61 11.21 -14.42
CA ASN A 473 0.58 10.60 -15.00
C ASN A 473 0.21 9.35 -15.84
N PRO A 474 1.13 8.83 -16.68
CA PRO A 474 0.88 7.64 -17.49
C PRO A 474 0.43 6.41 -16.68
N ASP A 475 0.96 6.23 -15.48
CA ASP A 475 0.64 5.09 -14.60
C ASP A 475 -0.84 5.12 -14.21
N ASN A 476 -1.31 6.25 -13.70
CA ASN A 476 -2.70 6.46 -13.27
C ASN A 476 -3.67 6.32 -14.45
N ILE A 477 -3.34 6.93 -15.60
CA ILE A 477 -4.14 6.79 -16.83
C ILE A 477 -4.26 5.32 -17.23
N THR A 478 -3.14 4.60 -17.21
CA THR A 478 -3.09 3.18 -17.57
C THR A 478 -3.96 2.35 -16.62
N ASN A 479 -3.76 2.47 -15.31
CA ASN A 479 -4.50 1.67 -14.33
C ASN A 479 -6.00 1.99 -14.33
N ALA A 480 -6.38 3.24 -14.55
CA ALA A 480 -7.79 3.63 -14.68
C ALA A 480 -8.44 3.06 -15.96
N LEU A 481 -7.71 3.04 -17.07
CA LEU A 481 -8.18 2.44 -18.31
C LEU A 481 -8.27 0.91 -18.21
N ILE A 482 -7.31 0.26 -17.55
CA ILE A 482 -7.36 -1.18 -17.24
C ILE A 482 -8.62 -1.49 -16.41
N ALA A 483 -8.90 -0.71 -15.36
CA ALA A 483 -10.12 -0.88 -14.55
C ALA A 483 -11.41 -0.69 -15.39
N THR A 484 -11.39 0.26 -16.34
CA THR A 484 -12.51 0.52 -17.25
C THR A 484 -12.70 -0.59 -18.29
N TYR A 485 -11.60 -1.16 -18.79
CA TYR A 485 -11.60 -2.25 -19.76
C TYR A 485 -11.94 -3.60 -19.14
N CYS A 486 -11.61 -3.82 -17.87
CA CYS A 486 -11.80 -5.11 -17.19
C CYS A 486 -13.21 -5.72 -17.35
N PRO A 487 -14.34 -4.99 -17.16
CA PRO A 487 -15.68 -5.53 -17.38
C PRO A 487 -15.95 -5.98 -18.81
N ILE A 488 -15.26 -5.38 -19.79
CA ILE A 488 -15.35 -5.71 -21.22
C ILE A 488 -14.52 -6.97 -21.48
N ALA A 489 -13.28 -7.02 -20.99
CA ALA A 489 -12.42 -8.20 -21.08
C ALA A 489 -13.07 -9.43 -20.43
N LYS A 490 -13.81 -9.26 -19.34
CA LYS A 490 -14.55 -10.34 -18.66
C LYS A 490 -15.62 -11.02 -19.54
N LYS A 491 -16.06 -10.38 -20.63
CA LYS A 491 -17.00 -10.97 -21.60
C LYS A 491 -16.30 -11.93 -22.58
N LEU A 492 -14.97 -11.92 -22.64
CA LEU A 492 -14.18 -12.84 -23.48
C LEU A 492 -14.13 -14.25 -22.86
N PRO A 493 -13.86 -15.29 -23.65
CA PRO A 493 -13.58 -16.62 -23.13
C PRO A 493 -12.47 -16.58 -22.08
N ASP A 494 -12.61 -17.32 -20.98
CA ASP A 494 -11.68 -17.29 -19.83
C ASP A 494 -10.21 -17.38 -20.23
N ALA A 495 -9.88 -18.28 -21.16
CA ALA A 495 -8.51 -18.47 -21.68
C ALA A 495 -7.91 -17.24 -22.37
N LYS A 496 -8.72 -16.25 -22.75
CA LYS A 496 -8.29 -15.02 -23.44
C LYS A 496 -8.31 -13.78 -22.56
N GLN A 497 -8.96 -13.83 -21.39
CA GLN A 497 -9.20 -12.64 -20.56
C GLN A 497 -7.88 -12.00 -20.10
N SER A 498 -6.99 -12.78 -19.49
CA SER A 498 -5.72 -12.26 -18.95
C SER A 498 -4.78 -11.76 -20.06
N VAL A 499 -4.74 -12.43 -21.20
CA VAL A 499 -3.95 -11.99 -22.38
C VAL A 499 -4.46 -10.64 -22.88
N ALA A 500 -5.77 -10.51 -23.09
CA ALA A 500 -6.36 -9.25 -23.53
C ALA A 500 -6.11 -8.10 -22.54
N MET A 501 -6.16 -8.38 -21.23
CA MET A 501 -5.81 -7.41 -20.19
C MET A 501 -4.34 -6.99 -20.27
N GLY A 502 -3.42 -7.95 -20.46
CA GLY A 502 -1.99 -7.68 -20.58
C GLY A 502 -1.64 -6.84 -21.82
N ASP A 503 -2.16 -7.23 -22.99
CA ASP A 503 -1.96 -6.50 -24.24
C ASP A 503 -2.48 -5.06 -24.14
N PHE A 504 -3.71 -4.90 -23.62
CA PHE A 504 -4.31 -3.59 -23.42
C PHE A 504 -3.51 -2.72 -22.44
N ALA A 505 -3.04 -3.30 -21.33
CA ALA A 505 -2.22 -2.60 -20.33
C ALA A 505 -0.91 -2.06 -20.93
N VAL A 506 -0.16 -2.91 -21.64
CA VAL A 506 1.14 -2.55 -22.22
C VAL A 506 0.98 -1.49 -23.32
N LEU A 507 0.00 -1.65 -24.22
CA LEU A 507 -0.26 -0.69 -25.29
C LEU A 507 -0.72 0.66 -24.74
N THR A 508 -1.61 0.65 -23.75
CA THR A 508 -2.10 1.87 -23.08
C THR A 508 -0.95 2.63 -22.44
N TYR A 509 -0.09 1.93 -21.70
CA TYR A 509 1.07 2.54 -21.05
C TYR A 509 2.00 3.21 -22.07
N GLY A 510 2.35 2.47 -23.13
CA GLY A 510 3.22 2.96 -24.20
C GLY A 510 2.67 4.25 -24.83
N GLN A 511 1.37 4.31 -25.10
CA GLN A 511 0.74 5.50 -25.69
C GLN A 511 0.54 6.64 -24.70
N ALA A 512 0.20 6.35 -23.44
CA ALA A 512 0.07 7.35 -22.40
C ALA A 512 1.41 8.08 -22.16
N LYS A 513 2.53 7.35 -22.18
CA LYS A 513 3.89 7.88 -22.03
C LYS A 513 4.34 8.71 -23.24
N LYS A 514 4.12 8.23 -24.48
CA LYS A 514 4.43 8.98 -25.72
C LYS A 514 3.69 10.32 -25.77
N ASN A 515 2.40 10.32 -25.48
CA ASN A 515 1.58 11.54 -25.47
C ASN A 515 1.88 12.47 -24.28
N GLY A 516 2.82 12.13 -23.38
CA GLY A 516 3.13 12.88 -22.16
C GLY A 516 4.50 13.55 -22.17
N GLN A 517 5.33 13.30 -23.18
CA GLN A 517 6.58 14.02 -23.38
C GLN A 517 6.30 15.28 -24.23
N PRO A 518 6.78 16.48 -23.82
CA PRO A 518 6.83 17.59 -24.76
C PRO A 518 7.76 17.20 -25.92
N ASN A 519 7.30 17.42 -27.16
CA ASN A 519 8.09 17.22 -28.39
C ASN A 519 9.42 17.98 -28.34
#